data_AF-A0A9D2EDQ4-F1
#
_entry.id   AF-A0A9D2EDQ4-F1
#
_cell.length_a   1.000
_cell.length_b   1.000
_cell.length_c   1.000
_cell.angle_alpha   90.00
_cell.angle_beta   90.00
_cell.angle_gamma   90.00
#
_symmetry.space_group_name_H-M   'P 1'
#
loop_
_entity.id
_entity.type
_entity.pdbx_description
1 polymer ?
#
loop_
_entity_poly.entity_id
_entity_poly.type
_entity_poly.pdbx_seq_one_letter_code
_entity_poly.pdbx_strand_id
1 'polypeptide(L)'
;MLPLIGAELDLSGRTLGLLTALPVMVFAATSGGVHRVVERFGIERTTVAALTGLALALLLRSWPGWAGNLWLGTALLGVALAVLNVTVPVIVKRDFSGAASWVTGSYVAVLRIFAGLAAALAVPLAASSNLGWRLALGSWALVAVLALLVWLPRAWRRRSSPGQDPSPASVAEPEATSVAVPAAEAPEQSLPRRSATVWYSAPAWRLAAYMGLQSVAFYTAFSWIPSVEHHLGVDPAHAGWHMFALQLAGILGSLLTPVLMRIGPDERLAATVPGAIIAAGALGLWLAPAAVLAWVVLIGLGTGSAFVAILSLLAIRAADLRTASRLSSMAQAVGYTIAAIGLLTAGFTFETNVIAVLPLILAVGAATAALGLAVGRRHSIQG
;
A
#
# COMPACT_ATOMS: atom_id res chain seq x y z
N MET A 1 -2.66 2.98 -20.31
CA MET A 1 -4.12 3.17 -20.04
C MET A 1 -4.48 4.61 -19.75
N LEU A 2 -3.84 5.31 -18.80
CA LEU A 2 -4.21 6.68 -18.44
C LEU A 2 -4.29 7.66 -19.63
N PRO A 3 -3.35 7.67 -20.60
CA PRO A 3 -3.48 8.53 -21.78
C PRO A 3 -4.68 8.19 -22.67
N LEU A 4 -5.06 6.91 -22.78
CA LEU A 4 -6.24 6.48 -23.55
C LEU A 4 -7.53 6.98 -22.91
N ILE A 5 -7.65 6.85 -21.58
CA ILE A 5 -8.81 7.36 -20.83
C ILE A 5 -8.88 8.89 -20.94
N GLY A 6 -7.73 9.56 -20.84
CA GLY A 6 -7.63 11.02 -20.97
C GLY A 6 -8.07 11.51 -22.34
N ALA A 7 -7.64 10.85 -23.42
CA ALA A 7 -8.02 11.22 -24.78
C ALA A 7 -9.51 10.98 -25.07
N GLU A 8 -10.09 9.87 -24.60
CA GLU A 8 -11.50 9.55 -24.87
C GLU A 8 -12.48 10.42 -24.07
N LEU A 9 -12.11 10.80 -22.84
CA LEU A 9 -12.98 11.58 -21.94
C LEU A 9 -12.58 13.07 -21.85
N ASP A 10 -11.66 13.51 -22.72
CA ASP A 10 -11.11 14.87 -22.76
C ASP A 10 -10.60 15.36 -21.37
N LEU A 11 -9.88 14.49 -20.67
CA LEU A 11 -9.37 14.77 -19.33
C LEU A 11 -7.94 15.33 -19.40
N SER A 12 -7.74 16.47 -18.74
CA SER A 12 -6.41 17.07 -18.57
C SER A 12 -5.50 16.22 -17.67
N GLY A 13 -4.18 16.47 -17.74
CA GLY A 13 -3.20 15.78 -16.89
C GLY A 13 -3.45 15.96 -15.39
N ARG A 14 -3.97 17.13 -14.97
CA ARG A 14 -4.42 17.39 -13.58
C ARG A 14 -5.55 16.45 -13.18
N THR A 15 -6.49 16.25 -14.08
CA THR A 15 -7.67 15.42 -13.87
C THR A 15 -7.30 13.94 -13.79
N LEU A 16 -6.34 13.50 -14.62
CA LEU A 16 -5.74 12.17 -14.50
C LEU A 16 -4.98 11.99 -13.18
N GLY A 17 -4.23 13.01 -12.74
CA GLY A 17 -3.62 13.07 -11.40
C GLY A 17 -4.66 12.84 -10.30
N LEU A 18 -5.75 13.60 -10.33
CA LEU A 18 -6.85 13.43 -9.39
C LEU A 18 -7.47 12.03 -9.45
N LEU A 19 -7.68 11.49 -10.66
CA LEU A 19 -8.24 10.15 -10.85
C LEU A 19 -7.35 9.06 -10.21
N THR A 20 -6.02 9.20 -10.30
CA THR A 20 -5.07 8.28 -9.68
C THR A 20 -4.95 8.47 -8.16
N ALA A 21 -5.08 9.70 -7.67
CA ALA A 21 -5.03 10.03 -6.23
C ALA A 21 -6.33 9.68 -5.49
N LEU A 22 -7.49 9.72 -6.18
CA LEU A 22 -8.81 9.61 -5.58
C LEU A 22 -9.00 8.35 -4.71
N PRO A 23 -8.61 7.13 -5.14
CA PRO A 23 -8.73 5.94 -4.28
C PRO A 23 -7.97 6.08 -2.97
N VAL A 24 -6.76 6.66 -3.00
CA VAL A 24 -5.90 6.86 -1.82
C VAL A 24 -6.49 7.92 -0.90
N MET A 25 -7.07 8.99 -1.47
CA MET A 25 -7.75 10.03 -0.69
C MET A 25 -9.00 9.49 0.02
N VAL A 26 -9.85 8.76 -0.72
CA VAL A 26 -11.07 8.16 -0.14
C VAL A 26 -10.69 7.08 0.88
N PHE A 27 -9.65 6.30 0.60
CA PHE A 27 -9.09 5.34 1.54
C PHE A 27 -8.69 6.00 2.86
N ALA A 28 -7.90 7.08 2.78
CA ALA A 28 -7.42 7.80 3.95
C ALA A 28 -8.61 8.36 4.75
N ALA A 29 -9.58 8.99 4.08
CA ALA A 29 -10.76 9.57 4.70
C ALA A 29 -11.66 8.54 5.39
N THR A 30 -11.77 7.33 4.86
CA THR A 30 -12.71 6.31 5.36
C THR A 30 -12.07 5.33 6.35
N SER A 31 -10.75 5.19 6.36
CA SER A 31 -10.02 4.22 7.22
C SER A 31 -10.35 4.33 8.72
N GLY A 32 -10.50 5.55 9.26
CA GLY A 32 -10.84 5.77 10.68
C GLY A 32 -12.24 5.30 11.09
N GLY A 33 -13.15 5.08 10.14
CA GLY A 33 -14.51 4.59 10.38
C GLY A 33 -14.64 3.06 10.36
N VAL A 34 -13.69 2.37 9.72
CA VAL A 34 -13.82 0.93 9.41
C VAL A 34 -13.90 0.08 10.68
N HIS A 35 -13.11 0.38 11.71
CA HIS A 35 -13.13 -0.38 12.97
C HIS A 35 -14.52 -0.44 13.59
N ARG A 36 -15.26 0.67 13.61
CA ARG A 36 -16.63 0.72 14.14
C ARG A 36 -17.60 -0.16 13.34
N VAL A 37 -17.40 -0.23 12.03
CA VAL A 37 -18.21 -1.08 11.14
C VAL A 37 -17.91 -2.55 11.42
N VAL A 38 -16.64 -2.92 11.60
CA VAL A 38 -16.23 -4.29 11.92
C VAL A 38 -16.73 -4.72 13.30
N GLU A 39 -16.66 -3.86 14.30
CA GLU A 39 -17.21 -4.13 15.64
C GLU A 39 -18.73 -4.33 15.63
N ARG A 40 -19.45 -3.54 14.82
CA ARG A 40 -20.91 -3.60 14.74
C ARG A 40 -21.44 -4.79 13.94
N PHE A 41 -20.80 -5.12 12.81
CA PHE A 41 -21.33 -6.10 11.86
C PHE A 41 -20.53 -7.41 11.81
N GLY A 42 -19.36 -7.47 12.44
CA GLY A 42 -18.45 -8.61 12.40
C GLY A 42 -17.57 -8.63 11.14
N ILE A 43 -16.36 -9.16 11.29
CA ILE A 43 -15.32 -9.10 10.25
C ILE A 43 -15.70 -9.86 8.96
N GLU A 44 -16.38 -10.99 9.06
CA GLU A 44 -16.81 -11.77 7.88
C GLU A 44 -17.83 -10.99 7.04
N ARG A 45 -18.85 -10.40 7.68
CA ARG A 45 -19.90 -9.66 6.96
C ARG A 45 -19.37 -8.37 6.36
N THR A 46 -18.52 -7.66 7.10
CA THR A 46 -17.85 -6.47 6.60
C THR A 46 -16.94 -6.79 5.41
N THR A 47 -16.23 -7.93 5.44
CA THR A 47 -15.40 -8.38 4.31
C THR A 47 -16.25 -8.75 3.09
N VAL A 48 -17.35 -9.49 3.27
CA VAL A 48 -18.28 -9.82 2.18
C VAL A 48 -18.89 -8.55 1.58
N ALA A 49 -19.34 -7.61 2.42
CA ALA A 49 -19.88 -6.34 1.95
C ALA A 49 -18.84 -5.51 1.17
N ALA A 50 -17.58 -5.51 1.62
CA ALA A 50 -16.48 -4.85 0.92
C ALA A 50 -16.17 -5.52 -0.42
N LEU A 51 -16.18 -6.85 -0.52
CA LEU A 51 -15.98 -7.57 -1.78
C LEU A 51 -17.13 -7.34 -2.76
N THR A 52 -18.38 -7.31 -2.28
CA THR A 52 -19.53 -6.93 -3.09
C THR A 52 -19.40 -5.49 -3.58
N GLY A 53 -19.06 -4.55 -2.69
CA GLY A 53 -18.81 -3.16 -3.04
C GLY A 53 -17.67 -3.01 -4.06
N LEU A 54 -16.59 -3.78 -3.91
CA LEU A 54 -15.47 -3.79 -4.84
C LEU A 54 -15.88 -4.26 -6.24
N ALA A 55 -16.63 -5.37 -6.34
CA ALA A 55 -17.13 -5.89 -7.61
C ALA A 55 -18.07 -4.89 -8.30
N LEU A 56 -19.03 -4.33 -7.55
CA LEU A 56 -19.95 -3.30 -8.06
C LEU A 56 -19.20 -2.03 -8.48
N ALA A 57 -18.19 -1.61 -7.73
CA ALA A 57 -17.39 -0.44 -8.04
C ALA A 57 -16.56 -0.64 -9.32
N LEU A 58 -15.99 -1.83 -9.55
CA LEU A 58 -15.28 -2.18 -10.78
C LEU A 58 -16.21 -2.16 -12.00
N LEU A 59 -17.41 -2.72 -11.87
CA LEU A 59 -18.43 -2.73 -12.92
C LEU A 59 -18.93 -1.32 -13.21
N LEU A 60 -19.29 -0.55 -12.18
CA LEU A 60 -19.74 0.83 -12.32
C LEU A 60 -18.65 1.69 -12.96
N ARG A 61 -17.41 1.61 -12.48
CA ARG A 61 -16.26 2.36 -13.03
C ARG A 61 -16.06 2.11 -14.51
N SER A 62 -16.35 0.90 -14.96
CA SER A 62 -16.14 0.43 -16.32
C SER A 62 -17.41 0.51 -17.18
N TRP A 63 -18.52 0.99 -16.63
CA TRP A 63 -19.80 1.02 -17.32
C TRP A 63 -19.84 2.12 -18.39
N PRO A 64 -20.23 1.81 -19.64
CA PRO A 64 -20.32 2.80 -20.71
C PRO A 64 -21.44 3.83 -20.44
N GLY A 65 -21.35 5.01 -21.06
CA GLY A 65 -22.32 6.09 -20.91
C GLY A 65 -21.75 7.27 -20.13
N TRP A 66 -22.41 7.65 -19.02
CA TRP A 66 -22.06 8.86 -18.27
C TRP A 66 -20.63 8.81 -17.70
N ALA A 67 -19.81 9.82 -17.99
CA ALA A 67 -18.43 9.92 -17.51
C ALA A 67 -18.32 9.90 -15.97
N GLY A 68 -19.37 10.28 -15.25
CA GLY A 68 -19.44 10.19 -13.78
C GLY A 68 -19.28 8.77 -13.23
N ASN A 69 -19.59 7.75 -14.04
CA ASN A 69 -19.39 6.33 -13.68
C ASN A 69 -17.94 6.03 -13.29
N LEU A 70 -16.98 6.56 -14.05
CA LEU A 70 -15.55 6.40 -13.78
C LEU A 70 -15.19 6.95 -12.39
N TRP A 71 -15.68 8.15 -12.06
CA TRP A 71 -15.40 8.84 -10.80
C TRP A 71 -16.06 8.17 -9.61
N LEU A 72 -17.37 7.90 -9.71
CA LEU A 72 -18.14 7.27 -8.64
C LEU A 72 -17.62 5.85 -8.35
N GLY A 73 -17.37 5.06 -9.39
CA GLY A 73 -16.77 3.74 -9.24
C GLY A 73 -15.36 3.80 -8.64
N THR A 74 -14.54 4.79 -9.02
CA THR A 74 -13.21 4.99 -8.44
C THR A 74 -13.26 5.40 -6.96
N ALA A 75 -14.23 6.22 -6.56
CA ALA A 75 -14.45 6.56 -5.15
C ALA A 75 -14.90 5.33 -4.35
N LEU A 76 -15.88 4.57 -4.85
CA LEU A 76 -16.35 3.34 -4.20
C LEU A 76 -15.26 2.27 -4.08
N LEU A 77 -14.38 2.16 -5.08
CA LEU A 77 -13.16 1.33 -5.00
C LEU A 77 -12.30 1.74 -3.79
N GLY A 78 -12.08 3.03 -3.58
CA GLY A 78 -11.33 3.54 -2.43
C GLY A 78 -11.93 3.12 -1.09
N VAL A 79 -13.27 3.17 -0.96
CA VAL A 79 -13.98 2.71 0.25
C VAL A 79 -13.80 1.19 0.45
N ALA A 80 -13.98 0.40 -0.60
CA ALA A 80 -13.82 -1.05 -0.51
C ALA A 80 -12.38 -1.45 -0.13
N LEU A 81 -11.38 -0.78 -0.72
CA LEU A 81 -9.96 -0.97 -0.37
C LEU A 81 -9.67 -0.59 1.08
N ALA A 82 -10.28 0.48 1.61
CA ALA A 82 -10.12 0.87 3.01
C ALA A 82 -10.59 -0.22 3.96
N VAL A 83 -11.75 -0.81 3.66
CA VAL A 83 -12.29 -1.90 4.47
C VAL A 83 -11.40 -3.14 4.38
N LEU A 84 -11.02 -3.56 3.18
CA LEU A 84 -10.20 -4.76 2.96
C LEU A 84 -8.80 -4.63 3.57
N ASN A 85 -8.20 -3.45 3.54
CA ASN A 85 -6.89 -3.21 4.15
C ASN A 85 -6.91 -3.33 5.68
N VAL A 86 -8.07 -3.15 6.31
CA VAL A 86 -8.25 -3.37 7.75
C VAL A 86 -8.63 -4.83 8.03
N THR A 87 -9.54 -5.42 7.26
CA THR A 87 -10.05 -6.77 7.57
C THR A 87 -9.04 -7.87 7.24
N VAL A 88 -8.31 -7.78 6.12
CA VAL A 88 -7.39 -8.86 5.70
C VAL A 88 -6.28 -9.11 6.73
N PRO A 89 -5.53 -8.12 7.23
CA PRO A 89 -4.51 -8.37 8.25
C PRO A 89 -5.09 -8.92 9.55
N VAL A 90 -6.30 -8.49 9.95
CA VAL A 90 -6.98 -9.00 11.14
C VAL A 90 -7.39 -10.47 10.96
N ILE A 91 -7.90 -10.84 9.78
CA ILE A 91 -8.21 -12.24 9.44
C ILE A 91 -6.94 -13.08 9.48
N VAL A 92 -5.84 -12.61 8.90
CA VAL A 92 -4.54 -13.32 8.93
C VAL A 92 -4.08 -13.55 10.36
N LYS A 93 -4.12 -12.52 11.21
CA LYS A 93 -3.71 -12.66 12.61
C LYS A 93 -4.62 -13.62 13.39
N ARG A 94 -5.93 -13.54 13.18
CA ARG A 94 -6.93 -14.36 13.88
C ARG A 94 -6.88 -15.84 13.46
N ASP A 95 -6.84 -16.11 12.17
CA ASP A 95 -6.98 -17.46 11.63
C ASP A 95 -5.61 -18.18 11.49
N PHE A 96 -4.51 -17.43 11.44
CA PHE A 96 -3.15 -17.96 11.22
C PHE A 96 -2.12 -17.39 12.22
N SER A 97 -2.47 -17.20 13.49
CA SER A 97 -1.59 -16.59 14.50
C SER A 97 -0.17 -17.21 14.56
N GLY A 98 -0.06 -18.54 14.46
CA GLY A 98 1.23 -19.25 14.44
C GLY A 98 2.05 -19.11 13.15
N ALA A 99 1.45 -18.65 12.05
CA ALA A 99 2.09 -18.48 10.74
C ALA A 99 1.85 -17.08 10.13
N ALA A 100 1.49 -16.10 10.96
CA ALA A 100 0.99 -14.80 10.51
C ALA A 100 2.02 -14.05 9.64
N SER A 101 3.31 -14.16 9.97
CA SER A 101 4.40 -13.58 9.17
C SER A 101 4.47 -14.18 7.77
N TRP A 102 4.39 -15.51 7.65
CA TRP A 102 4.46 -16.20 6.35
C TRP A 102 3.23 -15.92 5.49
N VAL A 103 2.03 -16.00 6.07
CA VAL A 103 0.78 -15.67 5.37
C VAL A 103 0.79 -14.21 4.93
N THR A 104 1.32 -13.31 5.77
CA THR A 104 1.47 -11.89 5.42
C THR A 104 2.38 -11.68 4.22
N GLY A 105 3.55 -12.30 4.20
CA GLY A 105 4.46 -12.26 3.05
C GLY A 105 3.82 -12.83 1.79
N SER A 106 3.16 -13.98 1.90
CA SER A 106 2.50 -14.65 0.78
C SER A 106 1.38 -13.81 0.16
N TYR A 107 0.49 -13.19 0.96
CA TYR A 107 -0.57 -12.37 0.38
C TYR A 107 -0.02 -11.08 -0.26
N VAL A 108 1.04 -10.47 0.31
CA VAL A 108 1.69 -9.29 -0.28
C VAL A 108 2.33 -9.65 -1.63
N ALA A 109 2.95 -10.82 -1.73
CA ALA A 109 3.49 -11.31 -3.01
C ALA A 109 2.38 -11.52 -4.05
N VAL A 110 1.26 -12.15 -3.67
CA VAL A 110 0.09 -12.29 -4.55
C VAL A 110 -0.43 -10.92 -5.01
N LEU A 111 -0.53 -9.95 -4.10
CA LEU A 111 -0.95 -8.58 -4.42
C LEU A 111 -0.04 -7.95 -5.48
N ARG A 112 1.29 -8.09 -5.33
CA ARG A 112 2.27 -7.57 -6.29
C ARG A 112 2.14 -8.23 -7.66
N ILE A 113 2.05 -9.57 -7.70
CA ILE A 113 1.88 -10.35 -8.94
C ILE A 113 0.61 -9.91 -9.67
N PHE A 114 -0.53 -9.84 -8.99
CA PHE A 114 -1.80 -9.44 -9.61
C PHE A 114 -1.80 -7.99 -10.07
N ALA A 115 -1.18 -7.07 -9.32
CA ALA A 115 -1.02 -5.69 -9.76
C ALA A 115 -0.13 -5.58 -11.01
N GLY A 116 0.92 -6.38 -11.12
CA GLY A 116 1.75 -6.46 -12.32
C GLY A 116 0.99 -7.06 -13.51
N LEU A 117 0.25 -8.15 -13.29
CA LEU A 117 -0.59 -8.77 -14.32
C LEU A 117 -1.67 -7.81 -14.82
N ALA A 118 -2.27 -7.03 -13.91
CA ALA A 118 -3.21 -5.97 -14.27
C ALA A 118 -2.58 -4.94 -15.21
N ALA A 119 -1.33 -4.55 -14.98
CA ALA A 119 -0.63 -3.63 -15.88
C ALA A 119 -0.26 -4.29 -17.23
N ALA A 120 0.29 -5.51 -17.21
CA ALA A 120 0.72 -6.24 -18.40
C ALA A 120 -0.44 -6.59 -19.34
N LEU A 121 -1.57 -7.02 -18.77
CA LEU A 121 -2.76 -7.42 -19.54
C LEU A 121 -3.65 -6.24 -19.93
N ALA A 122 -3.43 -5.05 -19.37
CA ALA A 122 -4.30 -3.90 -19.61
C ALA A 122 -4.40 -3.53 -21.10
N VAL A 123 -3.26 -3.46 -21.81
CA VAL A 123 -3.24 -3.07 -23.23
C VAL A 123 -3.82 -4.17 -24.13
N PRO A 124 -3.41 -5.45 -24.01
CA PRO A 124 -4.02 -6.53 -24.77
C PRO A 124 -5.54 -6.64 -24.56
N LEU A 125 -6.01 -6.53 -23.31
CA LEU A 125 -7.44 -6.58 -23.00
C LEU A 125 -8.21 -5.36 -23.54
N ALA A 126 -7.57 -4.18 -23.57
CA ALA A 126 -8.20 -3.01 -24.16
C ALA A 126 -8.30 -3.13 -25.69
N ALA A 127 -7.31 -3.74 -26.34
CA ALA A 127 -7.28 -3.91 -27.79
C ALA A 127 -8.17 -5.07 -28.29
N SER A 128 -8.53 -6.03 -27.43
CA SER A 128 -9.26 -7.24 -27.84
C SER A 128 -10.74 -7.02 -28.15
N SER A 129 -11.31 -5.85 -27.84
CA SER A 129 -12.73 -5.58 -28.06
C SER A 129 -13.02 -4.08 -28.23
N ASN A 130 -14.18 -3.76 -28.78
CA ASN A 130 -14.67 -2.37 -28.90
C ASN A 130 -14.99 -1.70 -27.55
N LEU A 131 -14.98 -2.45 -26.44
CA LEU A 131 -15.14 -1.88 -25.09
C LEU A 131 -13.87 -1.13 -24.63
N GLY A 132 -12.74 -1.32 -25.31
CA GLY A 132 -11.52 -0.57 -25.03
C GLY A 132 -11.03 -0.75 -23.59
N TRP A 133 -10.55 0.34 -22.99
CA TRP A 133 -10.07 0.36 -21.60
C TRP A 133 -11.13 -0.07 -20.57
N ARG A 134 -12.43 0.01 -20.90
CA ARG A 134 -13.49 -0.44 -20.00
C ARG A 134 -13.44 -1.96 -19.80
N LEU A 135 -13.12 -2.75 -20.83
CA LEU A 135 -12.93 -4.20 -20.66
C LEU A 135 -11.71 -4.48 -19.79
N ALA A 136 -10.60 -3.78 -20.03
CA ALA A 136 -9.38 -3.94 -19.26
C ALA A 136 -9.61 -3.68 -17.76
N LEU A 137 -10.36 -2.63 -17.39
CA LEU A 137 -10.69 -2.35 -16.00
C LEU A 137 -11.77 -3.29 -15.43
N GLY A 138 -12.82 -3.56 -16.20
CA GLY A 138 -13.99 -4.31 -15.75
C GLY A 138 -13.74 -5.81 -15.60
N SER A 139 -12.81 -6.38 -16.37
CA SER A 139 -12.46 -7.82 -16.31
C SER A 139 -12.04 -8.28 -14.91
N TRP A 140 -11.42 -7.40 -14.11
CA TRP A 140 -11.01 -7.69 -12.74
C TRP A 140 -12.19 -7.85 -11.77
N ALA A 141 -13.41 -7.45 -12.15
CA ALA A 141 -14.61 -7.74 -11.39
C ALA A 141 -14.84 -9.25 -11.24
N LEU A 142 -14.41 -10.05 -12.23
CA LEU A 142 -14.47 -11.52 -12.13
C LEU A 142 -13.67 -12.04 -10.94
N VAL A 143 -12.44 -11.53 -10.73
CA VAL A 143 -11.60 -11.93 -9.59
C VAL A 143 -12.25 -11.54 -8.26
N ALA A 144 -12.84 -10.33 -8.19
CA ALA A 144 -13.59 -9.89 -7.01
C ALA A 144 -14.82 -10.77 -6.73
N VAL A 145 -15.56 -11.17 -7.77
CA VAL A 145 -16.72 -12.07 -7.66
C VAL A 145 -16.28 -13.46 -7.22
N LEU A 146 -15.19 -14.02 -7.76
CA LEU A 146 -14.66 -15.31 -7.32
C LEU A 146 -14.25 -15.26 -5.84
N ALA A 147 -13.58 -14.20 -5.40
CA ALA A 147 -13.26 -13.99 -3.99
C ALA A 147 -14.53 -13.88 -3.12
N LEU A 148 -15.55 -13.17 -3.60
CA LEU A 148 -16.85 -13.06 -2.94
C LEU A 148 -17.53 -14.42 -2.77
N LEU A 149 -17.53 -15.26 -3.81
CA LEU A 149 -18.10 -16.61 -3.77
C LEU A 149 -17.40 -17.51 -2.75
N VAL A 150 -16.07 -17.37 -2.59
CA VAL A 150 -15.30 -18.09 -1.57
C VAL A 150 -15.66 -17.60 -0.15
N TRP A 151 -15.93 -16.32 0.01
CA TRP A 151 -16.19 -15.70 1.32
C TRP A 151 -17.66 -15.75 1.77
N LEU A 152 -18.61 -15.80 0.84
CA LEU A 152 -20.05 -15.84 1.13
C LEU A 152 -20.45 -16.94 2.13
N PRO A 153 -19.99 -18.20 1.97
CA PRO A 153 -20.35 -19.28 2.89
C PRO A 153 -19.81 -19.06 4.30
N ARG A 154 -18.65 -18.41 4.44
CA ARG A 154 -18.04 -18.11 5.75
C ARG A 154 -18.87 -17.09 6.54
N ALA A 155 -19.42 -16.07 5.86
CA ALA A 155 -20.30 -15.09 6.49
C ALA A 155 -21.66 -15.68 6.90
N TRP A 156 -22.12 -16.73 6.21
CA TRP A 156 -23.38 -17.40 6.52
C TRP A 156 -23.25 -18.47 7.61
N ARG A 157 -22.14 -19.23 7.65
CA ARG A 157 -21.94 -20.34 8.61
C ARG A 157 -21.72 -19.89 10.06
N ARG A 158 -21.24 -18.66 10.31
CA ARG A 158 -21.06 -18.12 11.68
C ARG A 158 -22.34 -17.56 12.32
N ARG A 159 -23.52 -17.74 11.72
CA ARG A 159 -24.81 -17.41 12.36
C ARG A 159 -25.15 -18.28 13.58
N SER A 160 -24.42 -19.37 13.85
CA SER A 160 -24.86 -20.43 14.77
C SER A 160 -24.24 -20.43 16.17
N SER A 161 -23.64 -19.34 16.65
CA SER A 161 -23.30 -19.21 18.09
C SER A 161 -23.43 -17.77 18.58
N PRO A 162 -24.61 -17.34 19.03
CA PRO A 162 -24.76 -16.12 19.81
C PRO A 162 -24.13 -16.37 21.19
N GLY A 163 -22.95 -15.80 21.46
CA GLY A 163 -22.46 -15.69 22.85
C GLY A 163 -20.96 -15.78 23.13
N GLN A 164 -20.07 -15.96 22.14
CA GLN A 164 -18.63 -16.17 22.42
C GLN A 164 -17.66 -15.46 21.45
N ASP A 165 -18.01 -14.29 20.92
CA ASP A 165 -16.97 -13.42 20.34
C ASP A 165 -16.34 -12.61 21.49
N PRO A 166 -15.03 -12.78 21.79
CA PRO A 166 -14.37 -11.94 22.78
C PRO A 166 -14.42 -10.49 22.30
N SER A 167 -14.80 -9.60 23.21
CA SER A 167 -14.72 -8.15 23.00
C SER A 167 -13.33 -7.78 22.45
N PRO A 168 -13.22 -6.93 21.42
CA PRO A 168 -11.93 -6.46 20.91
C PRO A 168 -11.12 -5.68 21.96
N ALA A 169 -11.72 -5.36 23.11
CA ALA A 169 -11.03 -4.82 24.28
C ALA A 169 -10.15 -5.86 25.03
N SER A 170 -10.27 -7.17 24.78
CA SER A 170 -9.48 -8.21 25.45
C SER A 170 -8.38 -8.86 24.59
N VAL A 171 -8.17 -8.39 23.34
CA VAL A 171 -7.05 -8.84 22.48
C VAL A 171 -5.93 -7.79 22.46
N ALA A 172 -5.57 -7.30 23.64
CA ALA A 172 -4.22 -6.84 23.91
C ALA A 172 -3.42 -8.09 24.33
N GLU A 173 -2.62 -8.66 23.43
CA GLU A 173 -1.69 -9.75 23.77
C GLU A 173 -0.38 -9.18 24.34
N PRO A 174 0.45 -9.95 25.09
CA PRO A 174 0.21 -11.26 25.72
C PRO A 174 0.45 -11.24 27.25
N GLU A 175 -0.27 -12.07 28.01
CA GLU A 175 0.24 -12.62 29.27
C GLU A 175 1.02 -13.90 28.92
N ALA A 176 2.26 -13.96 29.36
CA ALA A 176 3.20 -15.03 29.09
C ALA A 176 2.73 -16.35 29.71
N THR A 177 3.05 -17.46 29.05
CA THR A 177 3.00 -18.79 29.67
C THR A 177 3.91 -18.77 30.90
N SER A 178 3.29 -18.82 32.09
CA SER A 178 4.00 -18.97 33.35
C SER A 178 4.60 -20.36 33.42
N VAL A 179 5.93 -20.41 33.42
CA VAL A 179 6.64 -21.47 34.15
C VAL A 179 6.50 -21.09 35.62
N ALA A 180 5.93 -21.99 36.42
CA ALA A 180 5.71 -21.77 37.85
C ALA A 180 7.04 -21.43 38.56
N VAL A 181 7.11 -20.25 39.16
CA VAL A 181 8.11 -19.86 40.16
C VAL A 181 7.35 -19.48 41.43
N PRO A 182 7.72 -19.98 42.63
CA PRO A 182 6.94 -19.78 43.85
C PRO A 182 6.92 -18.32 44.31
N ALA A 183 5.82 -17.94 44.96
CA ALA A 183 5.49 -16.61 45.46
C ALA A 183 6.55 -16.02 46.42
N ALA A 184 6.95 -14.77 46.16
CA ALA A 184 7.54 -13.86 47.15
C ALA A 184 7.20 -12.40 46.78
N GLU A 185 6.35 -11.81 47.63
CA GLU A 185 6.13 -10.38 47.95
C GLU A 185 6.31 -9.29 46.89
N ALA A 186 5.20 -8.61 46.59
CA ALA A 186 5.13 -7.41 45.76
C ALA A 186 5.53 -6.14 46.56
N PRO A 187 6.28 -5.20 45.95
CA PRO A 187 6.28 -3.81 46.37
C PRO A 187 5.72 -2.86 45.28
N GLU A 188 4.74 -2.07 45.74
CA GLU A 188 4.35 -0.71 45.35
C GLU A 188 4.06 -0.34 43.88
N GLN A 189 2.78 -0.05 43.66
CA GLN A 189 2.19 0.62 42.52
C GLN A 189 2.82 2.00 42.27
N SER A 190 3.69 2.10 41.26
CA SER A 190 4.08 3.40 40.70
C SER A 190 2.95 3.96 39.82
N LEU A 191 2.47 5.16 40.15
CA LEU A 191 1.42 5.94 39.47
C LEU A 191 1.52 5.94 37.92
N PRO A 192 0.39 6.04 37.19
CA PRO A 192 0.37 6.07 35.73
C PRO A 192 1.07 7.33 35.21
N ARG A 193 2.28 7.17 34.67
CA ARG A 193 2.96 8.22 33.90
C ARG A 193 2.09 8.58 32.71
N ARG A 194 1.76 9.87 32.54
CA ARG A 194 1.07 10.39 31.35
C ARG A 194 1.89 10.01 30.12
N SER A 195 1.35 9.04 29.38
CA SER A 195 1.94 8.48 28.17
C SER A 195 1.92 9.56 27.08
N ALA A 196 3.06 9.91 26.52
CA ALA A 196 3.14 10.93 25.48
C ALA A 196 2.65 10.29 24.18
N THR A 197 1.47 10.67 23.71
CA THR A 197 0.87 10.14 22.49
C THR A 197 1.85 10.21 21.32
N VAL A 198 1.91 9.13 20.51
CA VAL A 198 2.78 9.00 19.31
C VAL A 198 2.78 10.23 18.39
N TRP A 199 1.68 10.99 18.37
CA TRP A 199 1.50 12.24 17.63
C TRP A 199 2.44 13.38 18.06
N TYR A 200 2.98 13.37 19.26
CA TYR A 200 3.94 14.37 19.75
C TYR A 200 5.40 13.91 19.62
N SER A 201 5.64 12.68 19.15
CA SER A 201 6.98 12.10 18.99
C SER A 201 7.59 12.53 17.65
N ALA A 202 8.69 13.28 17.70
CA ALA A 202 9.44 13.64 16.49
C ALA A 202 9.95 12.40 15.71
N PRO A 203 10.46 11.33 16.35
CA PRO A 203 10.77 10.08 15.65
C PRO A 203 9.56 9.44 14.94
N ALA A 204 8.36 9.51 15.52
CA ALA A 204 7.14 8.99 14.90
C ALA A 204 6.81 9.74 13.59
N TRP A 205 6.94 11.07 13.60
CA TRP A 205 6.75 11.89 12.40
C TRP A 205 7.78 11.61 11.31
N ARG A 206 9.04 11.31 11.67
CA ARG A 206 10.06 10.91 10.68
C ARG A 206 9.71 9.59 10.01
N LEU A 207 9.21 8.61 10.77
CA LEU A 207 8.74 7.32 10.22
C LEU A 207 7.50 7.53 9.33
N ALA A 208 6.56 8.37 9.75
CA ALA A 208 5.39 8.72 8.96
C ALA A 208 5.76 9.43 7.64
N ALA A 209 6.72 10.35 7.69
CA ALA A 209 7.24 11.02 6.49
C ALA A 209 7.97 10.03 5.56
N TYR A 210 8.76 9.10 6.10
CA TYR A 210 9.40 8.04 5.32
C TYR A 210 8.35 7.14 4.66
N MET A 211 7.32 6.74 5.39
CA MET A 211 6.15 6.01 4.86
C MET A 211 5.51 6.77 3.70
N GLY A 212 5.31 8.07 3.84
CA GLY A 212 4.74 8.91 2.80
C GLY A 212 5.61 8.99 1.55
N LEU A 213 6.90 9.29 1.71
CA LEU A 213 7.83 9.43 0.58
C LEU A 213 7.97 8.13 -0.22
N GLN A 214 8.13 6.99 0.44
CA GLN A 214 8.17 5.71 -0.28
C GLN A 214 6.85 5.45 -1.03
N SER A 215 5.71 5.82 -0.45
CA SER A 215 4.41 5.61 -1.10
C SER A 215 4.24 6.52 -2.30
N VAL A 216 4.68 7.78 -2.22
CA VAL A 216 4.75 8.68 -3.38
C VAL A 216 5.60 8.06 -4.48
N ALA A 217 6.81 7.58 -4.16
CA ALA A 217 7.69 6.96 -5.16
C ALA A 217 7.01 5.76 -5.83
N PHE A 218 6.42 4.85 -5.05
CA PHE A 218 5.74 3.67 -5.59
C PHE A 218 4.54 4.02 -6.46
N TYR A 219 3.59 4.82 -5.96
CA TYR A 219 2.37 5.12 -6.70
C TYR A 219 2.64 5.99 -7.94
N THR A 220 3.55 6.95 -7.85
CA THR A 220 3.95 7.77 -8.99
C THR A 220 4.65 6.92 -10.05
N ALA A 221 5.58 6.06 -9.63
CA ALA A 221 6.24 5.11 -10.55
C ALA A 221 5.22 4.23 -11.26
N PHE A 222 4.37 3.54 -10.50
CA PHE A 222 3.37 2.61 -11.04
C PHE A 222 2.35 3.30 -11.96
N SER A 223 1.97 4.55 -11.67
CA SER A 223 0.96 5.26 -12.46
C SER A 223 1.52 5.84 -13.76
N TRP A 224 2.74 6.39 -13.71
CA TRP A 224 3.22 7.29 -14.77
C TRP A 224 4.40 6.75 -15.57
N ILE A 225 5.20 5.82 -15.02
CA ILE A 225 6.32 5.23 -15.78
C ILE A 225 5.85 4.61 -17.10
N PRO A 226 4.73 3.87 -17.20
CA PRO A 226 4.29 3.32 -18.50
C PRO A 226 4.08 4.39 -19.58
N SER A 227 3.59 5.58 -19.18
CA SER A 227 3.42 6.71 -20.09
C SER A 227 4.76 7.35 -20.47
N VAL A 228 5.71 7.41 -19.54
CA VAL A 228 7.09 7.85 -19.80
C VAL A 228 7.77 6.90 -20.78
N GLU A 229 7.70 5.59 -20.53
CA GLU A 229 8.24 4.56 -21.42
C GLU A 229 7.67 4.68 -22.83
N HIS A 230 6.35 4.89 -22.94
CA HIS A 230 5.73 5.09 -24.23
C HIS A 230 6.26 6.33 -24.96
N HIS A 231 6.44 7.43 -24.24
CA HIS A 231 7.08 8.63 -24.78
C HIS A 231 8.54 8.39 -25.20
N LEU A 232 9.26 7.49 -24.53
CA LEU A 232 10.62 7.06 -24.88
C LEU A 232 10.64 6.04 -26.04
N GLY A 233 9.50 5.72 -26.66
CA GLY A 233 9.39 4.83 -27.82
C GLY A 233 9.08 3.38 -27.50
N VAL A 234 8.80 3.03 -26.24
CA VAL A 234 8.38 1.67 -25.87
C VAL A 234 6.91 1.46 -26.25
N ASP A 235 6.62 0.33 -26.88
CA ASP A 235 5.25 -0.04 -27.19
C ASP A 235 4.40 -0.20 -25.91
N PRO A 236 3.12 0.25 -25.87
CA PRO A 236 2.30 0.19 -24.65
C PRO A 236 2.13 -1.20 -24.04
N ALA A 237 2.09 -2.27 -24.84
CA ALA A 237 1.98 -3.63 -24.29
C ALA A 237 3.28 -4.04 -23.59
N HIS A 238 4.43 -3.68 -24.14
CA HIS A 238 5.74 -3.90 -23.52
C HIS A 238 5.91 -3.10 -22.22
N ALA A 239 5.48 -1.84 -22.19
CA ALA A 239 5.49 -1.03 -20.96
C ALA A 239 4.63 -1.67 -19.85
N GLY A 240 3.52 -2.32 -20.21
CA GLY A 240 2.72 -3.13 -19.27
C GLY A 240 3.53 -4.29 -18.67
N TRP A 241 4.30 -5.02 -19.48
CA TRP A 241 5.19 -6.09 -19.01
C TRP A 241 6.36 -5.57 -18.16
N HIS A 242 6.88 -4.40 -18.45
CA HIS A 242 7.86 -3.74 -17.60
C HIS A 242 7.28 -3.42 -16.21
N MET A 243 5.99 -3.06 -16.10
CA MET A 243 5.34 -2.94 -14.78
C MET A 243 5.17 -4.27 -14.06
N PHE A 244 4.96 -5.37 -14.78
CA PHE A 244 5.02 -6.70 -14.17
C PHE A 244 6.43 -6.99 -13.62
N ALA A 245 7.48 -6.67 -14.39
CA ALA A 245 8.87 -6.78 -13.94
C ALA A 245 9.16 -5.88 -12.71
N LEU A 246 8.65 -4.64 -12.68
CA LEU A 246 8.73 -3.74 -11.53
C LEU A 246 8.15 -4.40 -10.27
N GLN A 247 7.02 -5.09 -10.40
CA GLN A 247 6.36 -5.74 -9.26
C GLN A 247 7.10 -6.98 -8.78
N LEU A 248 7.64 -7.80 -9.68
CA LEU A 248 8.49 -8.94 -9.32
C LEU A 248 9.80 -8.47 -8.65
N ALA A 249 10.43 -7.44 -9.21
CA ALA A 249 11.58 -6.79 -8.61
C ALA A 249 11.25 -6.23 -7.22
N GLY A 250 10.06 -5.67 -7.02
CA GLY A 250 9.58 -5.25 -5.70
C GLY A 250 9.50 -6.39 -4.68
N ILE A 251 9.06 -7.59 -5.09
CA ILE A 251 9.09 -8.76 -4.21
C ILE A 251 10.54 -9.10 -3.84
N LEU A 252 11.46 -9.13 -4.81
CA LEU A 252 12.87 -9.42 -4.52
C LEU A 252 13.48 -8.37 -3.58
N GLY A 253 13.23 -7.08 -3.83
CA GLY A 253 13.67 -6.00 -2.95
C GLY A 253 13.15 -6.14 -1.52
N SER A 254 11.89 -6.56 -1.37
CA SER A 254 11.26 -6.83 -0.07
C SER A 254 11.96 -7.95 0.71
N LEU A 255 12.43 -8.99 0.01
CA LEU A 255 13.15 -10.13 0.60
C LEU A 255 14.61 -9.80 0.94
N LEU A 256 15.20 -8.80 0.29
CA LEU A 256 16.55 -8.32 0.58
C LEU A 256 16.60 -7.42 1.82
N THR A 257 15.50 -6.76 2.18
CA THR A 257 15.47 -5.81 3.31
C THR A 257 15.92 -6.42 4.65
N PRO A 258 15.46 -7.62 5.07
CA PRO A 258 15.94 -8.23 6.33
C PRO A 258 17.45 -8.50 6.34
N VAL A 259 18.06 -8.75 5.17
CA VAL A 259 19.51 -8.89 5.04
C VAL A 259 20.18 -7.54 5.27
N LEU A 260 19.71 -6.48 4.60
CA LEU A 260 20.22 -5.12 4.79
C LEU A 260 20.09 -4.64 6.23
N MET A 261 19.03 -5.02 6.95
CA MET A 261 18.81 -4.63 8.35
C MET A 261 19.81 -5.24 9.33
N ARG A 262 20.51 -6.32 8.91
CA ARG A 262 21.53 -6.99 9.73
C ARG A 262 22.94 -6.49 9.44
N ILE A 263 23.12 -5.63 8.44
CA ILE A 263 24.42 -5.12 8.04
C ILE A 263 24.69 -3.82 8.80
N GLY A 264 25.73 -3.84 9.63
CA GLY A 264 26.19 -2.68 10.39
C GLY A 264 25.55 -2.55 11.77
N PRO A 265 25.81 -1.43 12.47
CA PRO A 265 25.41 -1.25 13.86
C PRO A 265 23.95 -0.82 14.05
N ASP A 266 23.29 -0.33 13.00
CA ASP A 266 21.90 0.14 13.02
C ASP A 266 21.20 -0.08 11.67
N GLU A 267 19.92 0.29 11.58
CA GLU A 267 19.08 -0.02 10.43
C GLU A 267 19.19 1.03 9.30
N ARG A 268 20.22 1.89 9.32
CA ARG A 268 20.39 2.96 8.31
C ARG A 268 20.59 2.42 6.91
N LEU A 269 21.36 1.35 6.74
CA LEU A 269 21.58 0.78 5.40
C LEU A 269 20.25 0.36 4.77
N ALA A 270 19.43 -0.39 5.52
CA ALA A 270 18.12 -0.83 5.09
C ALA A 270 17.14 0.33 4.84
N ALA A 271 17.31 1.47 5.50
CA ALA A 271 16.46 2.64 5.33
C ALA A 271 16.95 3.59 4.22
N THR A 272 18.25 3.65 3.92
CA THR A 272 18.82 4.63 2.97
C THR A 272 18.98 4.04 1.56
N VAL A 273 19.48 2.81 1.45
CA VAL A 273 19.76 2.15 0.17
C VAL A 273 18.52 2.10 -0.74
N PRO A 274 17.32 1.77 -0.26
CA PRO A 274 16.14 1.69 -1.14
C PRO A 274 15.82 3.01 -1.84
N GLY A 275 15.89 4.14 -1.11
CA GLY A 275 15.68 5.46 -1.70
C GLY A 275 16.73 5.82 -2.75
N ALA A 276 17.99 5.46 -2.50
CA ALA A 276 19.08 5.68 -3.45
C ALA A 276 18.91 4.86 -4.74
N ILE A 277 18.44 3.61 -4.63
CA ILE A 277 18.12 2.76 -5.78
C ILE A 277 16.97 3.36 -6.60
N ILE A 278 15.91 3.86 -5.94
CA ILE A 278 14.79 4.53 -6.63
C ILE A 278 15.30 5.75 -7.40
N ALA A 279 16.11 6.60 -6.77
CA ALA A 279 16.69 7.77 -7.41
C ALA A 279 17.59 7.40 -8.60
N ALA A 280 18.45 6.39 -8.44
CA ALA A 280 19.31 5.90 -9.51
C ALA A 280 18.49 5.38 -10.70
N GLY A 281 17.40 4.65 -10.46
CA GLY A 281 16.48 4.19 -11.51
C GLY A 281 15.82 5.35 -12.26
N ALA A 282 15.32 6.36 -11.54
CA ALA A 282 14.73 7.54 -12.18
C ALA A 282 15.76 8.36 -12.99
N LEU A 283 16.98 8.51 -12.46
CA LEU A 283 18.08 9.18 -13.16
C LEU A 283 18.50 8.40 -14.41
N GLY A 284 18.57 7.07 -14.32
CA GLY A 284 18.92 6.20 -15.43
C GLY A 284 17.90 6.25 -16.57
N LEU A 285 16.59 6.28 -16.26
CA LEU A 285 15.56 6.51 -17.28
C LEU A 285 15.74 7.84 -18.01
N TRP A 286 16.25 8.86 -17.31
CA TRP A 286 16.45 10.18 -17.89
C TRP A 286 17.73 10.26 -18.74
N LEU A 287 18.85 9.72 -18.24
CA LEU A 287 20.16 9.86 -18.88
C LEU A 287 20.50 8.72 -19.87
N ALA A 288 19.94 7.54 -19.67
CA ALA A 288 20.26 6.33 -20.45
C ALA A 288 18.96 5.55 -20.81
N PRO A 289 18.03 6.16 -21.57
CA PRO A 289 16.72 5.56 -21.86
C PRO A 289 16.81 4.27 -22.69
N ALA A 290 17.94 3.96 -23.33
CA ALA A 290 18.13 2.70 -24.05
C ALA A 290 17.96 1.44 -23.17
N ALA A 291 18.14 1.56 -21.84
CA ALA A 291 18.03 0.46 -20.89
C ALA A 291 16.77 0.54 -20.00
N VAL A 292 15.62 0.96 -20.56
CA VAL A 292 14.35 1.17 -19.82
C VAL A 292 14.06 0.07 -18.79
N LEU A 293 14.05 -1.20 -19.21
CA LEU A 293 13.71 -2.33 -18.33
C LEU A 293 14.64 -2.42 -17.12
N ALA A 294 15.93 -2.19 -17.28
CA ALA A 294 16.90 -2.25 -16.17
C ALA A 294 16.59 -1.19 -15.11
N TRP A 295 16.25 0.02 -15.55
CA TRP A 295 15.89 1.12 -14.65
C TRP A 295 14.55 0.89 -13.96
N VAL A 296 13.56 0.34 -14.67
CA VAL A 296 12.26 -0.04 -14.11
C VAL A 296 12.41 -1.14 -13.05
N VAL A 297 13.28 -2.13 -13.29
CA VAL A 297 13.62 -3.17 -12.31
C VAL A 297 14.29 -2.57 -11.08
N LEU A 298 15.21 -1.61 -11.24
CA LEU A 298 15.82 -0.91 -10.11
C LEU A 298 14.78 -0.15 -9.28
N ILE A 299 13.88 0.61 -9.91
CA ILE A 299 12.78 1.29 -9.21
C ILE A 299 11.91 0.27 -8.45
N GLY A 300 11.61 -0.88 -9.06
CA GLY A 300 10.91 -1.99 -8.43
C GLY A 300 11.61 -2.48 -7.16
N LEU A 301 12.90 -2.85 -7.25
CA LEU A 301 13.73 -3.27 -6.12
C LEU A 301 13.70 -2.25 -4.98
N GLY A 302 13.91 -0.97 -5.31
CA GLY A 302 13.94 0.11 -4.32
C GLY A 302 12.60 0.34 -3.64
N THR A 303 11.49 0.42 -4.40
CA THR A 303 10.15 0.64 -3.83
C THR A 303 9.69 -0.54 -2.97
N GLY A 304 9.97 -1.78 -3.38
CA GLY A 304 9.67 -2.98 -2.59
C GLY A 304 10.48 -3.05 -1.29
N SER A 305 11.78 -2.74 -1.37
CA SER A 305 12.67 -2.75 -0.21
C SER A 305 12.29 -1.65 0.81
N ALA A 306 12.00 -0.43 0.32
CA ALA A 306 11.59 0.70 1.15
C ALA A 306 10.31 0.42 1.93
N PHE A 307 9.33 -0.25 1.30
CA PHE A 307 8.07 -0.62 1.94
C PHE A 307 8.27 -1.60 3.11
N VAL A 308 9.08 -2.64 2.94
CA VAL A 308 9.39 -3.55 4.06
C VAL A 308 10.21 -2.85 5.13
N ALA A 309 11.15 -2.00 4.74
CA ALA A 309 12.00 -1.29 5.68
C ALA A 309 11.17 -0.45 6.65
N ILE A 310 10.18 0.29 6.14
CA ILE A 310 9.33 1.12 7.01
C ILE A 310 8.43 0.29 7.93
N LEU A 311 7.84 -0.81 7.45
CA LEU A 311 7.02 -1.68 8.29
C LEU A 311 7.84 -2.31 9.42
N SER A 312 9.05 -2.77 9.12
CA SER A 312 9.98 -3.31 10.12
C SER A 312 10.44 -2.24 11.11
N LEU A 313 10.74 -1.01 10.66
CA LEU A 313 11.10 0.10 11.55
C LEU A 313 9.94 0.48 12.48
N LEU A 314 8.70 0.55 11.98
CA LEU A 314 7.52 0.83 12.83
C LEU A 314 7.38 -0.22 13.94
N ALA A 315 7.66 -1.49 13.65
CA ALA A 315 7.62 -2.57 14.63
C ALA A 315 8.77 -2.48 15.65
N ILE A 316 10.02 -2.30 15.20
CA ILE A 316 11.21 -2.28 16.07
C ILE A 316 11.26 -1.02 16.95
N ARG A 317 10.70 0.10 16.48
CA ARG A 317 10.72 1.39 17.19
C ARG A 317 9.67 1.49 18.30
N ALA A 318 8.64 0.66 18.26
CA ALA A 318 7.59 0.66 19.26
C ALA A 318 8.03 -0.06 20.53
N ALA A 319 7.75 0.53 21.70
CA ALA A 319 8.07 -0.09 22.99
C ALA A 319 7.18 -1.31 23.30
N ASP A 320 5.96 -1.33 22.78
CA ASP A 320 4.94 -2.35 23.04
C ASP A 320 3.96 -2.48 21.86
N LEU A 321 3.13 -3.54 21.88
CA LEU A 321 2.18 -3.84 20.80
C LEU A 321 1.10 -2.76 20.59
N ARG A 322 0.66 -2.08 21.66
CA ARG A 322 -0.31 -0.98 21.56
C ARG A 322 0.34 0.24 20.91
N THR A 323 1.57 0.56 21.27
CA THR A 323 2.37 1.61 20.64
C THR A 323 2.66 1.29 19.18
N ALA A 324 2.99 0.03 18.84
CA ALA A 324 3.21 -0.40 17.46
C ALA A 324 1.96 -0.22 16.60
N SER A 325 0.79 -0.60 17.12
CA SER A 325 -0.49 -0.41 16.44
C SER A 325 -0.82 1.08 16.21
N ARG A 326 -0.66 1.91 17.25
CA ARG A 326 -0.88 3.37 17.15
C ARG A 326 0.08 4.04 16.17
N LEU A 327 1.36 3.69 16.25
CA LEU A 327 2.41 4.23 15.39
C LEU A 327 2.21 3.82 13.93
N SER A 328 1.85 2.56 13.67
CA SER A 328 1.50 2.06 12.34
C SER A 328 0.27 2.80 11.78
N SER A 329 -0.78 2.97 12.60
CA SER A 329 -2.00 3.68 12.20
C SER A 329 -1.73 5.14 11.85
N MET A 330 -0.94 5.84 12.69
CA MET A 330 -0.49 7.21 12.42
C MET A 330 0.34 7.28 11.14
N ALA A 331 1.35 6.41 10.99
CA ALA A 331 2.24 6.41 9.83
C ALA A 331 1.49 6.10 8.53
N GLN A 332 0.51 5.20 8.55
CA GLN A 332 -0.34 4.93 7.40
C GLN A 332 -1.24 6.13 7.07
N ALA A 333 -1.91 6.72 8.05
CA ALA A 333 -2.78 7.88 7.82
C ALA A 333 -2.00 9.05 7.21
N VAL A 334 -0.91 9.47 7.86
CA VAL A 334 -0.05 10.56 7.38
C VAL A 334 0.62 10.19 6.06
N GLY A 335 1.15 8.97 5.95
CA GLY A 335 1.86 8.51 4.76
C GLY A 335 0.98 8.47 3.52
N TYR A 336 -0.26 7.98 3.62
CA TYR A 336 -1.19 7.97 2.49
C TYR A 336 -1.72 9.36 2.15
N THR A 337 -1.83 10.29 3.11
CA THR A 337 -2.10 11.70 2.80
C THR A 337 -0.95 12.31 1.99
N ILE A 338 0.31 12.07 2.38
CA ILE A 338 1.49 12.51 1.61
C ILE A 338 1.49 11.86 0.21
N ALA A 339 1.15 10.57 0.11
CA ALA A 339 1.04 9.84 -1.15
C ALA A 339 0.01 10.46 -2.09
N ALA A 340 -1.17 10.81 -1.58
CA ALA A 340 -2.22 11.47 -2.35
C ALA A 340 -1.76 12.84 -2.88
N ILE A 341 -1.08 13.63 -2.05
CA ILE A 341 -0.50 14.92 -2.48
C ILE A 341 0.54 14.68 -3.59
N GLY A 342 1.44 13.71 -3.42
CA GLY A 342 2.46 13.40 -4.41
C GLY A 342 1.89 12.92 -5.74
N LEU A 343 0.79 12.14 -5.73
CA LEU A 343 0.06 11.73 -6.94
C LEU A 343 -0.58 12.92 -7.67
N LEU A 344 -1.17 13.86 -6.91
CA LEU A 344 -1.69 15.10 -7.48
C LEU A 344 -0.56 15.90 -8.13
N THR A 345 0.54 16.12 -7.41
CA THR A 345 1.74 16.80 -7.94
C THR A 345 2.26 16.13 -9.20
N ALA A 346 2.32 14.80 -9.23
CA ALA A 346 2.74 14.04 -10.41
C ALA A 346 1.84 14.29 -11.62
N GLY A 347 0.52 14.38 -11.42
CA GLY A 347 -0.43 14.75 -12.49
C GLY A 347 -0.22 16.15 -13.04
N PHE A 348 0.07 17.13 -12.18
CA PHE A 348 0.42 18.49 -12.62
C PHE A 348 1.74 18.50 -13.42
N THR A 349 2.76 17.77 -12.98
CA THR A 349 4.03 17.68 -13.73
C THR A 349 3.86 16.94 -15.06
N PHE A 350 3.02 15.92 -15.10
CA PHE A 350 2.75 15.15 -16.31
C PHE A 350 2.04 15.99 -17.39
N GLU A 351 1.12 16.87 -16.98
CA GLU A 351 0.40 17.76 -17.89
C GLU A 351 1.33 18.68 -18.68
N THR A 352 2.39 19.20 -18.04
CA THR A 352 3.33 20.10 -18.70
C THR A 352 4.34 19.34 -19.56
N ASN A 353 4.87 18.23 -19.05
CA ASN A 353 5.78 17.36 -19.77
C ASN A 353 5.76 15.95 -19.19
N VAL A 354 5.51 14.94 -20.04
CA VAL A 354 5.47 13.53 -19.65
C VAL A 354 6.74 13.10 -18.90
N ILE A 355 7.92 13.54 -19.35
CA ILE A 355 9.22 13.21 -18.73
C ILE A 355 9.41 13.89 -17.37
N ALA A 356 8.71 15.00 -17.09
CA ALA A 356 8.88 15.78 -15.85
C ALA A 356 8.48 15.03 -14.58
N VAL A 357 7.84 13.86 -14.70
CA VAL A 357 7.60 12.95 -13.56
C VAL A 357 8.90 12.29 -13.07
N LEU A 358 9.93 12.11 -13.91
CA LEU A 358 11.20 11.50 -13.51
C LEU A 358 11.97 12.33 -12.47
N PRO A 359 12.13 13.67 -12.61
CA PRO A 359 12.67 14.52 -11.56
C PRO A 359 11.92 14.43 -10.22
N LEU A 360 10.59 14.25 -10.25
CA LEU A 360 9.80 14.06 -9.02
C LEU A 360 10.15 12.72 -8.35
N ILE A 361 10.20 11.62 -9.10
CA ILE A 361 10.60 10.30 -8.56
C ILE A 361 12.04 10.35 -8.03
N LEU A 362 12.95 11.00 -8.76
CA LEU A 362 14.34 11.24 -8.35
C LEU A 362 14.39 11.97 -7.00
N ALA A 363 13.71 13.12 -6.89
CA ALA A 363 13.70 13.95 -5.69
C ALA A 363 13.11 13.19 -4.49
N VAL A 364 12.02 12.46 -4.70
CA VAL A 364 11.38 11.64 -3.65
C VAL A 364 12.27 10.47 -3.24
N GLY A 365 12.94 9.80 -4.19
CA GLY A 365 13.93 8.75 -3.90
C GLY A 365 15.11 9.27 -3.08
N ALA A 366 15.68 10.40 -3.49
CA ALA A 366 16.77 11.07 -2.77
C ALA A 366 16.34 11.52 -1.37
N ALA A 367 15.14 12.09 -1.22
CA ALA A 367 14.57 12.47 0.07
C ALA A 367 14.33 11.24 0.97
N THR A 368 13.86 10.12 0.40
CA THR A 368 13.70 8.85 1.12
C THR A 368 15.05 8.36 1.63
N ALA A 369 16.09 8.40 0.80
CA ALA A 369 17.45 8.00 1.16
C ALA A 369 18.02 8.85 2.31
N ALA A 370 17.88 10.17 2.18
CA ALA A 370 18.34 11.14 3.18
C ALA A 370 17.60 10.96 4.51
N LEU A 371 16.27 10.80 4.48
CA LEU A 371 15.46 10.54 5.67
C LEU A 371 15.80 9.17 6.29
N GLY A 372 16.16 8.20 5.45
CA GLY A 372 16.67 6.88 5.85
C GLY A 372 17.81 6.94 6.87
N LEU A 373 18.73 7.91 6.71
CA LEU A 373 19.85 8.12 7.63
C LEU A 373 19.40 8.55 9.03
N ALA A 374 18.21 9.16 9.14
CA ALA A 374 17.64 9.58 10.41
C ALA A 374 16.76 8.49 11.03
N VAL A 375 15.87 7.84 10.25
CA VAL A 375 14.94 6.81 10.78
C VAL A 375 15.63 5.48 11.09
N GLY A 376 16.73 5.18 10.39
CA GLY A 376 17.54 3.97 10.64
C GLY A 376 18.34 4.02 11.94
N ARG A 377 18.46 5.18 12.60
CA ARG A 377 19.15 5.29 13.89
C ARG A 377 18.36 4.67 15.03
N ARG A 378 19.03 3.89 15.88
CA ARG A 378 18.42 3.27 17.07
C ARG A 378 17.83 4.31 18.03
N HIS A 379 16.50 4.38 18.08
CA HIS A 379 15.73 5.15 19.05
C HIS A 379 14.47 4.36 19.41
N SER A 380 14.05 4.34 20.67
CA SER A 380 12.76 3.77 21.08
C SER A 380 11.71 4.87 21.23
N ILE A 381 10.48 4.63 20.77
CA ILE A 381 9.33 5.52 20.99
C ILE A 381 8.51 4.95 22.15
N GLN A 382 8.44 5.71 23.25
CA GLN A 382 7.58 5.40 24.39
C GLN A 382 6.18 5.95 24.14
N GLY A 383 5.16 5.20 24.59
CA GLY A 383 3.75 5.49 24.36
C GLY A 383 3.15 6.52 25.30
#